data_AF-D8F1S0-F1
#
_entry.id   AF-D8F1S0-F1
#
_cell.length_a   1.000
_cell.length_b   1.000
_cell.length_c   1.000
_cell.angle_alpha   90.00
_cell.angle_beta   90.00
_cell.angle_gamma   90.00
#
_symmetry.space_group_name_H-M   'P 1'
#
loop_
_entity.id
_entity.type
_entity.pdbx_description
1 polymer ?
#
loop_
_entity_poly.entity_id
_entity_poly.type
_entity_poly.pdbx_seq_one_letter_code
_entity_poly.pdbx_strand_id
1 'polypeptide(L)'
;MEQLNAGIKHGDVRTGAEMSIASAFALIQWVFDISAELNGYGFPFDLPHLAFYHRLKTVYTLVEAIWESPHKYEKTHKPLHKLFRLIKPVMADQTLKRSAKALDKKAEIFNALREALRIALPEGKNGLNDDGDDTDMKTIKEKVAAFQEKLKSEETLSKRDEYKKMIQQIDTYWDKLFADPISVHTATGEQLIQPQRTNNILERFFRDLKRKYRKKTGTISLNKTLKTILSDTPLVKNLENKEYLDIILDGCNTLEQRFARVDSKLVLQELDK
;
A
#
# COMPACT_ATOMS: atom_id res chain seq x y z
N MET A 1 -4.46 29.15 -27.02
CA MET A 1 -3.64 27.95 -26.76
C MET A 1 -2.51 27.82 -27.77
N GLU A 2 -2.79 27.89 -29.08
CA GLU A 2 -1.74 27.93 -30.12
C GLU A 2 -0.77 29.11 -29.94
N GLN A 3 -1.26 30.31 -29.63
CA GLN A 3 -0.42 31.48 -29.37
C GLN A 3 0.50 31.32 -28.15
N LEU A 4 0.02 30.66 -27.09
CA LEU A 4 0.82 30.40 -25.89
C LEU A 4 1.95 29.41 -26.19
N ASN A 5 1.66 28.33 -26.94
CA ASN A 5 2.65 27.32 -27.35
C ASN A 5 3.64 27.83 -28.41
N ALA A 6 3.21 28.72 -29.30
CA ALA A 6 4.08 29.37 -30.28
C ALA A 6 5.10 30.31 -29.61
N GLY A 7 4.68 31.10 -28.63
CA GLY A 7 5.58 32.00 -27.88
C GLY A 7 6.68 31.27 -27.10
N ILE A 8 6.41 30.05 -26.59
CA ILE A 8 7.45 29.24 -25.90
C ILE A 8 8.54 28.78 -26.88
N LYS A 9 8.17 28.45 -28.13
CA LYS A 9 9.10 27.95 -29.15
C LYS A 9 9.99 29.03 -29.76
N HIS A 10 9.58 30.30 -29.70
CA HIS A 10 10.27 31.41 -30.36
C HIS A 10 11.08 32.31 -29.42
N GLY A 11 11.13 32.01 -28.11
CA GLY A 11 11.96 32.74 -27.15
C GLY A 11 11.46 34.17 -26.85
N ASP A 12 10.19 34.46 -27.15
CA ASP A 12 9.63 35.80 -27.00
C ASP A 12 9.41 36.17 -25.53
N VAL A 13 9.73 37.41 -25.16
CA VAL A 13 9.60 37.90 -23.78
C VAL A 13 8.12 38.05 -23.45
N ARG A 14 7.62 37.14 -22.60
CA ARG A 14 6.19 37.10 -22.20
C ARG A 14 5.82 38.35 -21.42
N THR A 15 4.65 38.91 -21.73
CA THR A 15 4.07 40.00 -20.94
C THR A 15 3.68 39.51 -19.53
N GLY A 16 3.62 40.40 -18.54
CA GLY A 16 3.24 40.03 -17.15
C GLY A 16 1.86 39.36 -17.02
N ALA A 17 0.94 39.64 -17.96
CA ALA A 17 -0.38 39.00 -18.02
C ALA A 17 -0.30 37.55 -18.53
N GLU A 18 0.49 37.28 -19.57
CA GLU A 18 0.72 35.93 -20.09
C GLU A 18 1.48 35.06 -19.08
N MET A 19 2.43 35.66 -18.36
CA MET A 19 3.11 34.98 -17.25
C MET A 19 2.12 34.59 -16.14
N SER A 20 1.17 35.46 -15.78
CA SER A 20 0.17 35.14 -14.75
C SER A 20 -0.81 34.04 -15.17
N ILE A 21 -1.16 33.96 -16.45
CA ILE A 21 -1.97 32.84 -17.00
C ILE A 21 -1.18 31.54 -16.93
N ALA A 22 0.08 31.55 -17.38
CA ALA A 22 0.96 30.38 -17.33
C ALA A 22 1.17 29.90 -15.89
N SER A 23 1.38 30.81 -14.94
CA SER A 23 1.49 30.48 -13.51
C SER A 23 0.22 29.88 -12.95
N ALA A 24 -0.96 30.46 -13.24
CA ALA A 24 -2.23 29.90 -12.80
C ALA A 24 -2.45 28.49 -13.37
N PHE A 25 -2.12 28.27 -14.65
CA PHE A 25 -2.21 26.96 -15.28
C PHE A 25 -1.24 25.95 -14.66
N ALA A 26 0.01 26.33 -14.44
CA ALA A 26 1.02 25.48 -13.81
C ALA A 26 0.61 25.08 -12.38
N LEU A 27 0.07 26.02 -11.59
CA LEU A 27 -0.45 25.73 -10.25
C LEU A 27 -1.62 24.75 -10.29
N ILE A 28 -2.53 24.88 -11.27
CA ILE A 28 -3.64 23.95 -11.45
C ILE A 28 -3.13 22.55 -11.80
N GLN A 29 -2.22 22.44 -12.77
CA GLN A 29 -1.61 21.15 -13.14
C GLN A 29 -0.89 20.52 -11.94
N TRP A 30 -0.11 21.31 -11.22
CA TRP A 30 0.57 20.86 -10.00
C TRP A 30 -0.42 20.39 -8.93
N VAL A 31 -1.55 21.07 -8.72
CA VAL A 31 -2.57 20.60 -7.77
C VAL A 31 -3.16 19.25 -8.17
N PHE A 32 -3.35 19.00 -9.47
CA PHE A 32 -3.96 17.76 -9.98
C PHE A 32 -2.97 16.60 -10.20
N ASP A 33 -1.66 16.84 -10.28
CA ASP A 33 -0.65 15.79 -10.48
C ASP A 33 -0.32 15.02 -9.18
N ILE A 34 -1.35 14.60 -8.45
CA ILE A 34 -1.21 13.97 -7.14
C ILE A 34 -0.47 12.63 -7.24
N SER A 35 -0.53 11.97 -8.40
CA SER A 35 0.18 10.73 -8.71
C SER A 35 1.68 10.79 -8.42
N ALA A 36 2.31 11.96 -8.55
CA ALA A 36 3.72 12.14 -8.24
C ALA A 36 4.07 11.97 -6.74
N GLU A 37 3.08 12.11 -5.84
CA GLU A 37 3.24 11.97 -4.38
C GLU A 37 2.70 10.65 -3.83
N LEU A 38 2.03 9.85 -4.65
CA LEU A 38 1.39 8.59 -4.23
C LEU A 38 2.20 7.40 -4.69
N ASN A 39 2.15 6.32 -3.92
CA ASN A 39 2.92 5.12 -4.22
C ASN A 39 2.12 4.04 -4.97
N GLY A 40 0.82 4.26 -5.21
CA GLY A 40 -0.04 3.35 -5.98
C GLY A 40 -0.60 2.16 -5.18
N TYR A 41 -0.51 2.20 -3.85
CA TYR A 41 -1.06 1.17 -2.95
C TYR A 41 -2.52 1.42 -2.59
N GLY A 42 -2.98 2.65 -2.75
CA GLY A 42 -4.32 3.05 -2.33
C GLY A 42 -4.48 3.10 -0.81
N PHE A 43 -5.71 3.34 -0.36
CA PHE A 43 -6.02 3.43 1.06
C PHE A 43 -5.75 2.09 1.79
N PRO A 44 -5.16 2.09 3.00
CA PRO A 44 -4.81 3.23 3.85
C PRO A 44 -3.38 3.79 3.66
N PHE A 45 -2.61 3.28 2.71
CA PHE A 45 -1.21 3.66 2.48
C PHE A 45 -1.07 4.99 1.75
N ASP A 46 -1.94 5.20 0.75
CA ASP A 46 -2.07 6.44 0.00
C ASP A 46 -3.34 7.18 0.42
N LEU A 47 -3.21 8.49 0.62
CA LEU A 47 -4.32 9.37 1.00
C LEU A 47 -4.52 10.46 -0.07
N PRO A 48 -4.97 10.09 -1.29
CA PRO A 48 -5.04 11.01 -2.44
C PRO A 48 -5.83 12.28 -2.15
N HIS A 49 -6.95 12.18 -1.45
CA HIS A 49 -7.79 13.33 -1.10
C HIS A 49 -7.13 14.25 -0.07
N LEU A 50 -6.32 13.69 0.84
CA LEU A 50 -5.56 14.48 1.82
C LEU A 50 -4.40 15.21 1.15
N ALA A 51 -3.65 14.52 0.30
CA ALA A 51 -2.59 15.12 -0.51
C ALA A 51 -3.14 16.26 -1.40
N PHE A 52 -4.26 16.02 -2.07
CA PHE A 52 -4.96 17.06 -2.84
C PHE A 52 -5.34 18.28 -2.00
N TYR A 53 -5.90 18.05 -0.80
CA TYR A 53 -6.24 19.12 0.12
C TYR A 53 -4.99 19.93 0.55
N HIS A 54 -3.87 19.27 0.85
CA HIS A 54 -2.62 19.95 1.20
C HIS A 54 -2.06 20.76 0.04
N ARG A 55 -2.11 20.24 -1.19
CA ARG A 55 -1.72 21.01 -2.38
C ARG A 55 -2.60 22.24 -2.59
N LEU A 56 -3.92 22.10 -2.45
CA LEU A 56 -4.84 23.24 -2.48
C LEU A 56 -4.49 24.28 -1.40
N LYS A 57 -4.16 23.83 -0.20
CA LYS A 57 -3.73 24.72 0.90
C LYS A 57 -2.44 25.44 0.56
N THR A 58 -1.44 24.76 -0.02
CA THR A 58 -0.18 25.36 -0.46
C THR A 58 -0.41 26.43 -1.54
N VAL A 59 -1.22 26.13 -2.57
CA VAL A 59 -1.57 27.11 -3.60
C VAL A 59 -2.36 28.27 -3.00
N TYR A 60 -3.30 28.00 -2.10
CA TYR A 60 -4.05 29.04 -1.41
C TYR A 60 -3.12 30.01 -0.68
N THR A 61 -2.19 29.50 0.15
CA THR A 61 -1.23 30.35 0.88
C THR A 61 -0.31 31.15 -0.05
N LEU A 62 0.11 30.55 -1.16
CA LEU A 62 0.97 31.22 -2.13
C LEU A 62 0.24 32.38 -2.83
N VAL A 63 -1.00 32.16 -3.23
CA VAL A 63 -1.79 33.21 -3.90
C VAL A 63 -2.32 34.24 -2.90
N GLU A 64 -2.59 33.85 -1.66
CA GLU A 64 -2.94 34.78 -0.56
C GLU A 64 -1.82 35.79 -0.31
N ALA A 65 -0.56 35.36 -0.31
CA ALA A 65 0.58 36.27 -0.17
C ALA A 65 0.65 37.32 -1.29
N ILE A 66 0.31 36.93 -2.53
CA ILE A 66 0.22 37.87 -3.67
C ILE A 66 -0.96 38.83 -3.48
N TRP A 67 -2.09 38.33 -2.97
CA TRP A 67 -3.29 39.12 -2.71
C TRP A 67 -3.10 40.15 -1.58
N GLU A 68 -2.28 39.87 -0.59
CA GLU A 68 -1.94 40.80 0.50
C GLU A 68 -0.77 41.74 0.14
N SER A 69 -0.14 41.56 -1.02
CA SER A 69 0.91 42.44 -1.52
C SER A 69 0.37 43.75 -2.11
N PRO A 70 1.19 44.81 -2.27
CA PRO A 70 0.80 46.05 -2.94
C PRO A 70 0.30 45.84 -4.39
N HIS A 71 0.66 44.72 -5.01
CA HIS A 71 0.33 44.35 -6.39
C HIS A 71 -1.08 43.74 -6.53
N LYS A 72 -1.87 43.70 -5.46
CA LYS A 72 -3.24 43.16 -5.41
C LYS A 72 -4.18 43.66 -6.52
N TYR A 73 -4.05 44.91 -6.96
CA TYR A 73 -4.94 45.51 -7.95
C TYR A 73 -4.39 45.44 -9.38
N GLU A 74 -3.23 44.81 -9.58
CA GLU A 74 -2.67 44.65 -10.91
C GLU A 74 -3.55 43.72 -11.76
N LYS A 75 -3.96 44.23 -12.92
CA LYS A 75 -4.82 43.50 -13.87
C LYS A 75 -4.13 42.23 -14.39
N THR A 76 -2.80 42.18 -14.35
CA THR A 76 -1.96 41.02 -14.72
C THR A 76 -2.31 39.79 -13.88
N HIS A 77 -2.62 39.93 -12.59
CA HIS A 77 -2.89 38.81 -11.67
C HIS A 77 -4.33 38.28 -11.66
N LYS A 78 -5.20 38.78 -12.54
CA LYS A 78 -6.62 38.35 -12.62
C LYS A 78 -6.82 36.82 -12.66
N PRO A 79 -6.02 36.01 -13.39
CA PRO A 79 -6.14 34.56 -13.37
C PRO A 79 -5.87 33.94 -11.99
N LEU A 80 -4.83 34.41 -11.30
CA LEU A 80 -4.49 33.98 -9.94
C LEU A 80 -5.58 34.34 -8.94
N HIS A 81 -6.15 35.55 -9.06
CA HIS A 81 -7.30 35.96 -8.24
C HIS A 81 -8.53 35.07 -8.43
N LYS A 82 -8.79 34.63 -9.67
CA LYS A 82 -9.88 33.69 -9.95
C LYS A 82 -9.61 32.34 -9.29
N LEU A 83 -8.38 31.83 -9.39
CA LEU A 83 -7.97 30.59 -8.73
C LEU A 83 -8.13 30.69 -7.20
N PHE A 84 -7.67 31.78 -6.59
CA PHE A 84 -7.84 32.04 -5.15
C PHE A 84 -9.31 31.99 -4.72
N ARG A 85 -10.20 32.68 -5.45
CA ARG A 85 -11.64 32.68 -5.15
C ARG A 85 -12.29 31.30 -5.27
N LEU A 86 -11.78 30.42 -6.14
CA LEU A 86 -12.27 29.04 -6.26
C LEU A 86 -11.81 28.16 -5.10
N ILE A 87 -10.59 28.37 -4.60
CA ILE A 87 -10.03 27.58 -3.49
C ILE A 87 -10.53 28.08 -2.12
N LYS A 88 -10.82 29.38 -1.99
CA LYS A 88 -11.22 30.02 -0.74
C LYS A 88 -12.40 29.33 -0.02
N PRO A 89 -13.51 28.92 -0.67
CA PRO A 89 -14.59 28.19 -0.02
C PRO A 89 -14.13 26.87 0.60
N VAL A 90 -13.27 26.12 -0.11
CA VAL A 90 -12.68 24.86 0.38
C VAL A 90 -11.81 25.13 1.61
N MET A 91 -11.01 26.20 1.56
CA MET A 91 -10.17 26.64 2.68
C MET A 91 -10.96 27.37 3.78
N ALA A 92 -12.24 27.65 3.60
CA ALA A 92 -13.11 28.21 4.64
C ALA A 92 -13.91 27.11 5.37
N ASP A 93 -14.05 25.93 4.77
CA ASP A 93 -14.77 24.81 5.34
C ASP A 93 -14.08 24.28 6.62
N GLN A 94 -14.72 24.54 7.76
CA GLN A 94 -14.21 24.16 9.07
C GLN A 94 -14.32 22.64 9.32
N THR A 95 -15.29 21.98 8.72
CA THR A 95 -15.47 20.52 8.80
C THR A 95 -14.35 19.83 8.04
N LEU A 96 -14.09 20.26 6.80
CA LEU A 96 -13.00 19.72 5.99
C LEU A 96 -11.63 19.92 6.67
N LYS A 97 -11.36 21.12 7.22
CA LYS A 97 -10.15 21.39 8.00
C LYS A 97 -9.95 20.42 9.17
N ARG A 98 -11.01 20.20 9.94
CA ARG A 98 -10.99 19.29 11.10
C ARG A 98 -10.74 17.85 10.64
N SER A 99 -11.39 17.41 9.57
CA SER A 99 -11.21 16.08 8.99
C SER A 99 -9.80 15.87 8.45
N ALA A 100 -9.25 16.81 7.68
CA ALA A 100 -7.89 16.76 7.17
C ALA A 100 -6.88 16.64 8.32
N LYS A 101 -6.99 17.51 9.33
CA LYS A 101 -6.11 17.47 10.52
C LYS A 101 -6.24 16.17 11.31
N ALA A 102 -7.45 15.60 11.39
CA ALA A 102 -7.65 14.32 12.04
C ALA A 102 -7.02 13.17 11.24
N LEU A 103 -7.09 13.24 9.92
CA LEU A 103 -6.51 12.25 9.02
C LEU A 103 -4.99 12.32 9.01
N ASP A 104 -4.40 13.52 9.03
CA ASP A 104 -2.95 13.74 9.20
C ASP A 104 -2.44 13.00 10.44
N LYS A 105 -3.06 13.25 11.60
CA LYS A 105 -2.70 12.60 12.87
C LYS A 105 -2.82 11.08 12.81
N LYS A 106 -3.87 10.56 12.15
CA LYS A 106 -4.05 9.12 11.99
C LYS A 106 -2.99 8.53 11.05
N ALA A 107 -2.62 9.26 9.99
CA ALA A 107 -1.58 8.85 9.05
C ALA A 107 -0.21 8.78 9.74
N GLU A 108 0.12 9.76 10.59
CA GLU A 108 1.33 9.75 11.41
C GLU A 108 1.41 8.51 12.32
N ILE A 109 0.35 8.22 13.06
CA ILE A 109 0.29 7.04 13.94
C ILE A 109 0.38 5.73 13.14
N PHE A 110 -0.31 5.67 11.99
CA PHE A 110 -0.28 4.51 11.10
C PHE A 110 1.12 4.27 10.53
N ASN A 111 1.82 5.32 10.09
CA ASN A 111 3.19 5.22 9.58
C ASN A 111 4.18 4.86 10.68
N ALA A 112 4.03 5.41 11.89
CA ALA A 112 4.85 5.03 13.04
C ALA A 112 4.68 3.55 13.41
N LEU A 113 3.46 3.01 13.30
CA LEU A 113 3.22 1.57 13.49
C LEU A 113 3.88 0.74 12.39
N ARG A 114 3.78 1.16 11.12
CA ARG A 114 4.43 0.49 9.98
C ARG A 114 5.93 0.43 10.12
N GLU A 115 6.54 1.53 10.55
CA GLU A 115 7.98 1.62 10.83
C GLU A 115 8.40 0.71 11.99
N ALA A 116 7.64 0.71 13.09
CA ALA A 116 7.90 -0.15 14.24
C ALA A 116 7.79 -1.64 13.87
N LEU A 117 6.76 -2.00 13.09
CA LEU A 117 6.58 -3.36 12.59
C LEU A 117 7.56 -3.73 11.47
N ARG A 118 8.22 -2.77 10.82
CA ARG A 118 9.00 -3.02 9.58
C ARG A 118 8.17 -3.73 8.51
N ILE A 119 6.91 -3.32 8.35
CA ILE A 119 5.98 -3.85 7.34
C ILE A 119 5.46 -2.67 6.52
N ALA A 120 5.59 -2.76 5.19
CA ALA A 120 5.22 -1.72 4.26
C ALA A 120 5.85 -0.39 4.68
N LEU A 121 7.18 -0.26 4.69
CA LEU A 121 7.80 1.02 5.09
C LEU A 121 7.30 2.19 4.22
N PRO A 122 7.27 3.44 4.73
CA PRO A 122 6.80 4.60 3.96
C PRO A 122 7.54 4.81 2.64
N GLU A 123 8.83 4.49 2.60
CA GLU A 123 9.69 4.53 1.41
C GLU A 123 9.58 3.28 0.54
N GLY A 124 8.93 2.22 1.06
CA GLY A 124 8.84 0.92 0.45
C GLY A 124 7.89 0.88 -0.74
N LYS A 125 8.21 0.01 -1.72
CA LYS A 125 7.43 -0.11 -2.95
C LYS A 125 6.37 -1.23 -2.99
N ASN A 126 6.12 -1.87 -1.86
CA ASN A 126 5.40 -3.13 -1.83
C ASN A 126 3.99 -3.04 -1.23
N GLY A 127 3.69 -2.03 -0.41
CA GLY A 127 2.36 -1.84 0.19
C GLY A 127 1.82 -3.11 0.83
N LEU A 128 0.61 -3.55 0.43
CA LEU A 128 -0.01 -4.81 0.89
C LEU A 128 0.72 -6.09 0.47
N ASN A 129 1.69 -6.01 -0.45
CA ASN A 129 2.51 -7.14 -0.85
C ASN A 129 3.86 -7.17 -0.11
N ASP A 130 4.07 -6.30 0.88
CA ASP A 130 5.30 -6.28 1.66
C ASP A 130 5.32 -7.43 2.68
N ASP A 131 6.20 -8.40 2.44
CA ASP A 131 6.38 -9.56 3.32
C ASP A 131 7.11 -9.19 4.64
N GLY A 132 7.59 -7.94 4.75
CA GLY A 132 8.31 -7.41 5.91
C GLY A 132 9.84 -7.55 5.75
N ASP A 133 10.57 -6.71 6.48
CA ASP A 133 12.03 -6.70 6.45
C ASP A 133 12.65 -7.86 7.27
N ASP A 134 13.84 -8.31 6.85
CA ASP A 134 14.65 -9.40 7.47
C ASP A 134 15.44 -8.91 8.72
N THR A 135 14.96 -7.85 9.37
CA THR A 135 15.57 -7.36 10.62
C THR A 135 15.31 -8.34 11.76
N ASP A 136 16.28 -8.43 12.68
CA ASP A 136 16.16 -9.20 13.92
C ASP A 136 14.82 -8.98 14.65
N MET A 137 14.12 -10.09 14.97
CA MET A 137 12.77 -10.08 15.51
C MET A 137 12.69 -9.39 16.88
N LYS A 138 13.73 -9.57 17.70
CA LYS A 138 13.80 -8.96 19.03
C LYS A 138 13.81 -7.44 18.92
N THR A 139 14.57 -6.90 17.98
CA THR A 139 14.60 -5.47 17.69
C THR A 139 13.24 -4.92 17.25
N ILE A 140 12.50 -5.66 16.41
CA ILE A 140 11.15 -5.25 15.97
C ILE A 140 10.18 -5.28 17.16
N LYS A 141 10.22 -6.34 17.97
CA LYS A 141 9.41 -6.49 19.18
C LYS A 141 9.61 -5.32 20.15
N GLU A 142 10.86 -4.94 20.40
CA GLU A 142 11.21 -3.80 21.26
C GLU A 142 10.68 -2.47 20.69
N LYS A 143 10.78 -2.25 19.38
CA LYS A 143 10.22 -1.05 18.72
C LYS A 143 8.70 -0.97 18.82
N VAL A 144 8.00 -2.09 18.65
CA VAL A 144 6.55 -2.13 18.76
C VAL A 144 6.10 -1.92 20.21
N ALA A 145 6.83 -2.48 21.19
CA ALA A 145 6.58 -2.22 22.60
C ALA A 145 6.76 -0.72 22.92
N ALA A 146 7.84 -0.10 22.44
CA ALA A 146 8.08 1.34 22.61
C ALA A 146 6.97 2.20 21.97
N PHE A 147 6.47 1.79 20.80
CA PHE A 147 5.33 2.43 20.13
C PHE A 147 4.05 2.35 20.99
N GLN A 148 3.74 1.17 21.55
CA GLN A 148 2.58 1.00 22.43
C GLN A 148 2.70 1.87 23.69
N GLU A 149 3.86 1.91 24.33
CA GLU A 149 4.09 2.73 25.53
C GLU A 149 3.99 4.24 25.24
N LYS A 150 4.49 4.68 24.08
CA LYS A 150 4.30 6.06 23.61
C LYS A 150 2.81 6.38 23.44
N LEU A 151 2.02 5.50 22.83
CA LEU A 151 0.58 5.72 22.66
C LEU A 151 -0.20 5.69 23.98
N LYS A 152 0.20 4.86 24.94
CA LYS A 152 -0.43 4.78 26.27
C LYS A 152 -0.10 5.99 27.14
N SER A 153 1.12 6.52 27.05
CA SER A 153 1.56 7.69 27.82
C SER A 153 0.92 9.00 27.33
N GLU A 154 0.49 9.07 26.07
CA GLU A 154 -0.22 10.24 25.55
C GLU A 154 -1.70 10.24 25.98
N GLU A 155 -2.03 11.04 27.00
CA GLU A 155 -3.37 11.08 27.62
C GLU A 155 -4.53 11.32 26.63
N THR A 156 -4.28 12.08 25.56
CA THR A 156 -5.31 12.39 24.56
C THR A 156 -5.60 11.23 23.59
N LEU A 157 -4.62 10.35 23.37
CA LEU A 157 -4.74 9.18 22.50
C LEU A 157 -5.18 7.96 23.30
N SER A 158 -4.63 7.75 24.49
CA SER A 158 -4.92 6.59 25.34
C SER A 158 -6.40 6.48 25.73
N LYS A 159 -7.10 7.61 25.84
CA LYS A 159 -8.55 7.64 26.14
C LYS A 159 -9.43 7.24 24.96
N ARG A 160 -8.94 7.28 23.72
CA ARG A 160 -9.75 7.01 22.52
C ARG A 160 -9.86 5.50 22.24
N ASP A 161 -11.09 5.05 22.02
CA ASP A 161 -11.39 3.62 21.82
C ASP A 161 -10.74 3.02 20.57
N GLU A 162 -10.54 3.82 19.51
CA GLU A 162 -9.87 3.38 18.30
C GLU A 162 -8.43 2.90 18.54
N TYR A 163 -7.67 3.61 19.38
CA TYR A 163 -6.29 3.24 19.69
C TYR A 163 -6.22 2.12 20.73
N LYS A 164 -7.18 2.07 21.67
CA LYS A 164 -7.32 0.91 22.57
C LYS A 164 -7.57 -0.38 21.80
N LYS A 165 -8.48 -0.36 20.82
CA LYS A 165 -8.77 -1.52 19.97
C LYS A 165 -7.56 -1.93 19.13
N MET A 166 -6.82 -0.97 18.60
CA MET A 166 -5.58 -1.24 17.86
C MET A 166 -4.53 -1.91 18.75
N ILE A 167 -4.29 -1.39 19.96
CA ILE A 167 -3.36 -1.98 20.93
C ILE A 167 -3.82 -3.39 21.33
N GLN A 168 -5.10 -3.55 21.66
CA GLN A 168 -5.68 -4.85 22.01
C GLN A 168 -5.49 -5.89 20.89
N GLN A 169 -5.63 -5.49 19.63
CA GLN A 169 -5.37 -6.36 18.50
C GLN A 169 -3.89 -6.77 18.43
N ILE A 170 -2.97 -5.82 18.62
CA ILE A 170 -1.53 -6.11 18.65
C ILE A 170 -1.22 -7.10 19.79
N ASP A 171 -1.79 -6.89 20.98
CA ASP A 171 -1.59 -7.75 22.14
C ASP A 171 -2.16 -9.16 21.90
N THR A 172 -3.33 -9.26 21.27
CA THR A 172 -3.99 -10.56 20.96
C THR A 172 -3.13 -11.43 20.06
N TYR A 173 -2.37 -10.82 19.14
CA TYR A 173 -1.54 -11.52 18.17
C TYR A 173 -0.04 -11.40 18.47
N TRP A 174 0.34 -10.92 19.66
CA TRP A 174 1.71 -10.58 20.02
C TRP A 174 2.69 -11.74 19.76
N ASP A 175 2.36 -12.93 20.27
CA ASP A 175 3.20 -14.12 20.12
C ASP A 175 3.29 -14.61 18.66
N LYS A 176 2.29 -14.29 17.83
CA LYS A 176 2.30 -14.63 16.40
C LYS A 176 3.05 -13.61 15.55
N LEU A 177 3.04 -12.34 15.96
CA LEU A 177 3.75 -11.25 15.27
C LEU A 177 5.27 -11.35 15.46
N PHE A 178 5.71 -11.86 16.62
CA PHE A 178 7.11 -11.91 17.02
C PHE A 178 7.58 -13.34 17.34
N ALA A 179 7.13 -14.31 16.56
CA ALA A 179 7.54 -15.71 16.72
C ALA A 179 9.03 -15.89 16.41
N ASP A 180 9.70 -16.65 17.26
CA ASP A 180 11.11 -17.00 17.08
C ASP A 180 11.31 -17.88 15.83
N PRO A 181 12.50 -17.84 15.20
CA PRO A 181 12.83 -18.75 14.11
C PRO A 181 12.70 -20.21 14.53
N ILE A 182 12.15 -21.04 13.65
CA ILE A 182 12.02 -22.48 13.86
C ILE A 182 13.32 -23.16 13.43
N SER A 183 13.97 -23.88 14.35
CA SER A 183 15.12 -24.71 14.01
C SER A 183 14.68 -26.00 13.32
N VAL A 184 15.27 -26.27 12.16
CA VAL A 184 15.03 -27.46 11.35
C VAL A 184 16.36 -28.12 11.03
N HIS A 185 16.49 -29.40 11.37
CA HIS A 185 17.66 -30.19 11.01
C HIS A 185 17.53 -30.69 9.57
N THR A 186 18.45 -30.24 8.72
CA THR A 186 18.55 -30.68 7.32
C THR A 186 19.83 -31.49 7.12
N ALA A 187 19.93 -32.22 6.00
CA ALA A 187 21.15 -32.94 5.63
C ALA A 187 22.38 -32.02 5.49
N THR A 188 22.16 -30.71 5.27
CA THR A 188 23.19 -29.67 5.18
C THR A 188 23.51 -28.98 6.51
N GLY A 189 22.85 -29.37 7.60
CA GLY A 189 23.03 -28.77 8.94
C GLY A 189 21.74 -28.20 9.52
N GLU A 190 21.87 -27.53 10.67
CA GLU A 190 20.77 -26.81 11.31
C GLU A 190 20.42 -25.54 10.51
N GLN A 191 19.16 -25.40 10.12
CA GLN A 191 18.63 -24.23 9.43
C GLN A 191 17.54 -23.58 10.28
N LEU A 192 17.56 -22.24 10.35
CA LEU A 192 16.53 -21.47 11.03
C LEU A 192 15.53 -20.93 10.00
N ILE A 193 14.27 -21.31 10.12
CA ILE A 193 13.18 -20.84 9.27
C ILE A 193 12.38 -19.81 10.06
N GLN A 194 12.41 -18.56 9.62
CA GLN A 194 11.58 -17.51 10.19
C GLN A 194 10.13 -17.64 9.70
N PRO A 195 9.13 -17.80 10.58
CA PRO A 195 7.74 -17.74 10.19
C PRO A 195 7.38 -16.37 9.60
N GLN A 196 6.56 -16.39 8.56
CA GLN A 196 6.03 -15.17 7.94
C GLN A 196 5.10 -14.45 8.91
N ARG A 197 5.34 -13.15 9.09
CA ARG A 197 4.54 -12.29 10.00
C ARG A 197 3.25 -11.80 9.37
N THR A 198 3.20 -11.78 8.06
CA THR A 198 2.02 -11.40 7.27
C THR A 198 1.40 -12.64 6.64
N ASN A 199 0.10 -12.56 6.36
CA ASN A 199 -0.62 -13.59 5.61
C ASN A 199 -0.51 -13.38 4.08
N ASN A 200 0.40 -12.52 3.61
CA ASN A 200 0.47 -12.10 2.21
C ASN A 200 0.65 -13.27 1.24
N ILE A 201 1.44 -14.28 1.60
CA ILE A 201 1.61 -15.48 0.77
C ILE A 201 0.27 -16.19 0.56
N LEU A 202 -0.46 -16.45 1.65
CA LEU A 202 -1.77 -17.09 1.59
C LEU A 202 -2.81 -16.23 0.87
N GLU A 203 -2.83 -14.93 1.13
CA GLU A 203 -3.74 -14.01 0.45
C GLU A 203 -3.48 -13.94 -1.06
N ARG A 204 -2.21 -13.83 -1.48
CA ARG A 204 -1.82 -13.86 -2.90
C ARG A 204 -2.23 -15.18 -3.54
N PHE A 205 -1.93 -16.31 -2.88
CA PHE A 205 -2.34 -17.63 -3.32
C PHE A 205 -3.86 -17.73 -3.54
N PHE A 206 -4.67 -17.37 -2.53
CA PHE A 206 -6.13 -17.44 -2.65
C PHE A 206 -6.69 -16.44 -3.67
N ARG A 207 -6.06 -15.28 -3.83
CA ARG A 207 -6.45 -14.28 -4.84
C ARG A 207 -6.26 -14.82 -6.25
N ASP A 208 -5.12 -15.44 -6.52
CA ASP A 208 -4.83 -16.05 -7.81
C ASP A 208 -5.72 -17.25 -8.09
N LEU A 209 -5.89 -18.12 -7.09
CA LEU A 209 -6.80 -19.26 -7.15
C LEU A 209 -8.21 -18.78 -7.55
N LYS A 210 -8.76 -17.82 -6.80
CA LYS A 210 -10.09 -17.26 -7.08
C LYS A 210 -10.14 -16.65 -8.48
N ARG A 211 -9.14 -15.86 -8.90
CA ARG A 211 -9.12 -15.22 -10.22
C ARG A 211 -9.12 -16.26 -11.35
N LYS A 212 -8.31 -17.32 -11.24
CA LYS A 212 -8.26 -18.41 -12.22
C LYS A 212 -9.60 -19.13 -12.33
N TYR A 213 -10.23 -19.48 -11.21
CA TYR A 213 -11.53 -20.14 -11.22
C TYR A 213 -12.63 -19.26 -11.83
N ARG A 214 -12.71 -17.97 -11.48
CA ARG A 214 -13.70 -17.06 -12.10
C ARG A 214 -13.53 -16.94 -13.60
N LYS A 215 -12.29 -16.91 -14.10
CA LYS A 215 -12.01 -16.92 -15.54
C LYS A 215 -12.46 -18.21 -16.22
N LYS A 216 -12.29 -19.36 -15.54
CA LYS A 216 -12.67 -20.67 -16.07
C LYS A 216 -14.19 -20.90 -16.06
N THR A 217 -14.89 -20.49 -15.01
CA THR A 217 -16.31 -20.80 -14.81
C THR A 217 -17.26 -19.67 -15.17
N GLY A 218 -16.77 -18.42 -15.24
CA GLY A 218 -17.59 -17.22 -15.39
C GLY A 218 -18.38 -16.85 -14.11
N THR A 219 -18.29 -17.63 -13.03
CA THR A 219 -19.07 -17.41 -11.81
C THR A 219 -18.35 -16.49 -10.84
N ILE A 220 -19.06 -15.50 -10.28
CA ILE A 220 -18.49 -14.59 -9.27
C ILE A 220 -18.29 -15.30 -7.92
N SER A 221 -19.26 -16.13 -7.55
CA SER A 221 -19.22 -16.94 -6.33
C SER A 221 -18.43 -18.23 -6.56
N LEU A 222 -17.51 -18.51 -5.64
CA LEU A 222 -16.65 -19.70 -5.66
C LEU A 222 -16.85 -20.59 -4.43
N ASN A 223 -17.87 -20.32 -3.61
CA ASN A 223 -18.09 -21.02 -2.34
C ASN A 223 -18.27 -22.53 -2.56
N LYS A 224 -19.15 -22.93 -3.50
CA LYS A 224 -19.35 -24.34 -3.85
C LYS A 224 -18.07 -24.99 -4.37
N THR A 225 -17.32 -24.31 -5.24
CA THR A 225 -16.05 -24.83 -5.78
C THR A 225 -15.01 -25.04 -4.70
N LEU A 226 -14.79 -24.05 -3.83
CA LEU A 226 -13.82 -24.15 -2.74
C LEU A 226 -14.20 -25.21 -1.69
N LYS A 227 -15.49 -25.53 -1.54
CA LYS A 227 -15.96 -26.61 -0.65
C LYS A 227 -15.88 -28.00 -1.26
N THR A 228 -15.83 -28.10 -2.60
CA THR A 228 -15.87 -29.39 -3.33
C THR A 228 -14.55 -29.76 -3.96
N ILE A 229 -13.61 -28.81 -4.04
CA ILE A 229 -12.25 -29.06 -4.50
C ILE A 229 -11.56 -30.06 -3.56
N LEU A 230 -10.80 -31.00 -4.14
CA LEU A 230 -9.97 -31.92 -3.34
C LEU A 230 -8.98 -31.12 -2.50
N SER A 231 -8.78 -31.54 -1.24
CA SER A 231 -7.90 -30.88 -0.27
C SER A 231 -6.51 -30.61 -0.81
N ASP A 232 -6.03 -31.47 -1.70
CA ASP A 232 -4.66 -31.48 -2.20
C ASP A 232 -4.50 -30.68 -3.50
N THR A 233 -5.60 -30.23 -4.11
CA THR A 233 -5.55 -29.43 -5.34
C THR A 233 -4.71 -28.15 -5.20
N PRO A 234 -4.71 -27.43 -4.05
CA PRO A 234 -3.78 -26.34 -3.79
C PRO A 234 -2.30 -26.71 -3.97
N LEU A 235 -1.89 -27.94 -3.66
CA LEU A 235 -0.50 -28.40 -3.75
C LEU A 235 0.01 -28.44 -5.20
N VAL A 236 -0.88 -28.54 -6.18
CA VAL A 236 -0.52 -28.45 -7.61
C VAL A 236 0.20 -27.13 -7.93
N LYS A 237 -0.05 -26.07 -7.16
CA LYS A 237 0.65 -24.79 -7.31
C LYS A 237 2.16 -24.90 -7.03
N ASN A 238 2.57 -25.86 -6.20
CA ASN A 238 3.98 -26.10 -5.90
C ASN A 238 4.76 -26.61 -7.11
N LEU A 239 4.09 -27.11 -8.17
CA LEU A 239 4.74 -27.47 -9.43
C LEU A 239 5.40 -26.28 -10.14
N GLU A 240 5.05 -25.03 -9.76
CA GLU A 240 5.75 -23.83 -10.23
C GLU A 240 7.11 -23.63 -9.54
N ASN A 241 7.37 -24.30 -8.40
CA ASN A 241 8.68 -24.34 -7.76
C ASN A 241 9.54 -25.41 -8.43
N LYS A 242 10.70 -25.00 -8.98
CA LYS A 242 11.61 -25.88 -9.71
C LYS A 242 12.20 -26.98 -8.83
N GLU A 243 12.60 -26.66 -7.61
CA GLU A 243 13.16 -27.66 -6.69
C GLU A 243 12.11 -28.71 -6.32
N TYR A 244 10.87 -28.27 -6.07
CA TYR A 244 9.76 -29.18 -5.81
C TYR A 244 9.45 -30.08 -7.02
N LEU A 245 9.48 -29.51 -8.23
CA LEU A 245 9.29 -30.26 -9.47
C LEU A 245 10.40 -31.29 -9.67
N ASP A 246 11.67 -30.92 -9.46
CA ASP A 246 12.82 -31.83 -9.59
C ASP A 246 12.72 -33.01 -8.61
N ILE A 247 12.30 -32.74 -7.36
CA ILE A 247 12.05 -33.77 -6.35
C ILE A 247 10.94 -34.73 -6.82
N ILE A 248 9.84 -34.20 -7.35
CA ILE A 248 8.73 -35.03 -7.84
C ILE A 248 9.15 -35.87 -9.04
N LEU A 249 9.92 -35.27 -9.97
CA LEU A 249 10.35 -35.91 -11.20
C LEU A 249 11.27 -37.11 -10.93
N ASP A 250 12.06 -37.08 -9.85
CA ASP A 250 12.86 -38.23 -9.39
C ASP A 250 13.69 -38.84 -10.54
N GLY A 251 14.41 -37.96 -11.24
CA GLY A 251 15.22 -38.31 -12.42
C GLY A 251 14.46 -38.53 -13.73
N CYS A 252 13.14 -38.29 -13.78
CA CYS A 252 12.37 -38.27 -15.03
C CYS A 252 12.45 -36.89 -15.71
N ASN A 253 12.33 -36.85 -17.03
CA ASN A 253 12.37 -35.57 -17.78
C ASN A 253 11.02 -34.85 -17.79
N THR A 254 9.92 -35.59 -17.60
CA THR A 254 8.57 -35.03 -17.63
C THR A 254 7.65 -35.67 -16.59
N LEU A 255 6.57 -34.98 -16.24
CA LEU A 255 5.58 -35.50 -15.30
C LEU A 255 4.91 -36.77 -15.84
N GLU A 256 4.66 -36.85 -17.14
CA GLU A 256 4.08 -38.03 -17.79
C GLU A 256 4.94 -39.28 -17.59
N GLN A 257 6.27 -39.13 -17.75
CA GLN A 257 7.21 -40.22 -17.49
C GLN A 257 7.20 -40.65 -16.02
N ARG A 258 7.10 -39.68 -15.09
CA ARG A 258 6.99 -39.99 -13.66
C ARG A 258 5.69 -40.71 -13.35
N PHE A 259 4.55 -40.22 -13.85
CA PHE A 259 3.24 -40.86 -13.67
C PHE A 259 3.21 -42.28 -14.23
N ALA A 260 3.88 -42.55 -15.35
CA ALA A 260 3.99 -43.90 -15.91
C ALA A 260 4.73 -44.90 -14.99
N ARG A 261 5.57 -44.42 -14.07
CA ARG A 261 6.28 -45.26 -13.08
C ARG A 261 5.47 -45.51 -11.81
N VAL A 262 4.38 -44.77 -11.58
CA VAL A 262 3.54 -44.93 -10.38
C VAL A 262 2.70 -46.21 -10.54
N ASP A 263 2.76 -47.10 -9.55
CA ASP A 263 1.95 -48.32 -9.54
C ASP A 263 0.45 -47.98 -9.36
N SER A 264 -0.35 -48.33 -10.36
CA SER A 264 -1.79 -48.08 -10.38
C SER A 264 -2.54 -48.80 -9.25
N LYS A 265 -2.04 -49.93 -8.75
CA LYS A 265 -2.65 -50.64 -7.60
C LYS A 265 -2.48 -49.85 -6.32
N LEU A 266 -1.34 -49.20 -6.15
CA LEU A 266 -1.00 -48.41 -4.96
C LEU A 266 -1.86 -47.13 -4.91
N VAL A 267 -2.13 -46.53 -6.08
CA VAL A 267 -3.05 -45.39 -6.20
C VAL A 267 -4.48 -45.75 -5.82
N LEU A 268 -4.99 -46.89 -6.29
CA LEU A 268 -6.36 -47.34 -5.94
C LEU A 268 -6.50 -47.59 -4.44
N GLN A 269 -5.49 -48.19 -3.81
CA GLN A 269 -5.48 -48.43 -2.36
C GLN A 269 -5.49 -47.15 -1.52
N GLU A 270 -4.84 -46.08 -1.98
CA GLU A 270 -4.87 -44.79 -1.28
C GLU A 270 -6.16 -43.98 -1.55
N LEU A 271 -6.82 -44.18 -2.70
CA LEU A 271 -8.11 -43.54 -3.00
C LEU A 271 -9.31 -44.21 -2.30
N ASP A 272 -9.18 -45.48 -1.92
CA ASP A 272 -10.19 -46.24 -1.16
C ASP A 272 -10.12 -46.01 0.36
N LYS A 273 -9.14 -45.22 0.85
CA LYS A 273 -9.03 -44.79 2.25
C LYS A 273 -9.82 -43.50 2.51
#